data_AF-A0A947ZAG5-F1
#
_entry.id   AF-A0A947ZAG5-F1
#
_cell.length_a   1.000
_cell.length_b   1.000
_cell.length_c   1.000
_cell.angle_alpha   90.00
_cell.angle_beta   90.00
_cell.angle_gamma   90.00
#
_symmetry.space_group_name_H-M   'P 1'
#
loop_
_entity.id
_entity.type
_entity.pdbx_description
1 polymer ?
#
loop_
_entity_poly.entity_id
_entity_poly.type
_entity_poly.pdbx_seq_one_letter_code
_entity_poly.pdbx_strand_id
1 'polypeptide(L)'
;MLKLLVTKRRVVHAVLAIATIGLVAALHIPLLWVMLFGSLLGIVLGKTFCRWICPMGFVICGFMGGVDGAAKKYQYHKIGCPIAWISGFLNRFSIFQVRRKESLCVSCGKCDKACYITEFEESCSLYKEGKADPSMSQTCSRCLECVKACPTGSLTYKP
;
A
#
# COMPACT_ATOMS: atom_id res chain seq x y z
N MET A 1 -16.64 4.52 -4.16
CA MET A 1 -15.46 4.97 -4.93
C MET A 1 -14.17 4.23 -4.57
N LEU A 2 -13.78 4.13 -3.29
CA LEU A 2 -12.52 3.50 -2.88
C LEU A 2 -12.33 2.05 -3.39
N LYS A 3 -13.37 1.21 -3.34
CA LYS A 3 -13.33 -0.18 -3.86
C LYS A 3 -12.99 -0.25 -5.37
N LEU A 4 -13.51 0.69 -6.15
CA LEU A 4 -13.26 0.78 -7.59
C LEU A 4 -11.81 1.19 -7.86
N LEU A 5 -11.30 2.18 -7.13
CA LEU A 5 -9.91 2.64 -7.20
C LEU A 5 -8.91 1.52 -6.84
N VAL A 6 -9.19 0.73 -5.80
CA VAL A 6 -8.34 -0.41 -5.43
C VAL A 6 -8.37 -1.50 -6.51
N THR A 7 -9.55 -1.79 -7.07
CA THR A 7 -9.71 -2.83 -8.10
C THR A 7 -9.02 -2.44 -9.42
N LYS A 8 -9.21 -1.19 -9.86
CA LYS A 8 -8.57 -0.66 -11.07
C LYS A 8 -7.18 -0.10 -10.83
N ARG A 9 -6.58 -0.29 -9.63
CA ARG A 9 -5.29 0.30 -9.26
C ARG A 9 -4.21 0.04 -10.31
N ARG A 10 -4.12 -1.18 -10.83
CA ARG A 10 -3.10 -1.52 -11.85
C ARG A 10 -3.23 -0.66 -13.10
N VAL A 11 -4.46 -0.44 -13.56
CA VAL A 11 -4.75 0.41 -14.73
C VAL A 11 -4.47 1.88 -14.41
N VAL A 12 -4.94 2.38 -13.27
CA VAL A 12 -4.68 3.77 -12.83
C VAL A 12 -3.18 4.05 -12.76
N HIS A 13 -2.40 3.10 -12.24
CA HIS A 13 -0.94 3.20 -12.16
C HIS A 13 -0.26 3.19 -13.52
N ALA A 14 -0.66 2.28 -14.40
CA ALA A 14 -0.09 2.20 -15.74
C ALA A 14 -0.33 3.52 -16.51
N VAL A 15 -1.54 4.08 -16.40
CA VAL A 15 -1.89 5.36 -17.02
C VAL A 15 -1.07 6.51 -16.42
N LEU A 16 -0.96 6.62 -15.08
CA LEU A 16 -0.14 7.65 -14.43
C LEU A 16 1.34 7.55 -14.81
N ALA A 17 1.88 6.33 -14.88
CA ALA A 17 3.28 6.10 -15.26
C ALA A 17 3.55 6.53 -16.71
N ILE A 18 2.69 6.12 -17.65
CA ILE A 18 2.81 6.48 -19.07
C ILE A 18 2.68 8.01 -19.23
N ALA A 19 1.71 8.62 -18.57
CA ALA A 19 1.52 10.07 -18.60
C ALA A 19 2.73 10.83 -18.05
N THR A 20 3.28 10.39 -16.91
CA THR A 20 4.45 11.04 -16.29
C THR A 20 5.69 10.91 -17.19
N ILE A 21 5.95 9.72 -17.74
CA ILE A 21 7.10 9.49 -18.64
C ILE A 21 6.94 10.31 -19.93
N GLY A 22 5.74 10.33 -20.51
CA GLY A 22 5.45 11.11 -21.71
C GLY A 22 5.64 12.62 -21.48
N LEU A 23 5.19 13.14 -20.34
CA LEU A 23 5.35 14.55 -19.98
C LEU A 23 6.82 14.92 -19.76
N VAL A 24 7.58 14.07 -19.06
CA VAL A 24 9.02 14.28 -18.82
C VAL A 24 9.80 14.27 -20.15
N ALA A 25 9.47 13.34 -21.05
CA ALA A 25 10.09 13.28 -22.38
C ALA A 25 9.77 14.53 -23.21
N ALA A 26 8.52 14.99 -23.20
CA ALA A 26 8.08 16.16 -23.96
C ALA A 26 8.66 17.49 -23.43
N LEU A 27 8.87 17.62 -22.12
CA LEU A 27 9.34 18.86 -21.48
C LEU A 27 10.85 18.88 -21.17
N HIS A 28 11.59 17.81 -21.52
CA HIS A 28 13.02 17.65 -21.23
C HIS A 28 13.36 17.98 -19.76
N ILE A 29 12.48 17.59 -18.84
CA ILE A 29 12.67 17.89 -17.41
C ILE A 29 13.86 17.06 -16.90
N PRO A 30 14.86 17.68 -16.25
CA PRO A 30 15.99 16.96 -15.71
C PRO A 30 15.54 15.95 -14.65
N LEU A 31 16.07 14.73 -14.72
CA LEU A 31 15.72 13.60 -13.86
C LEU A 31 15.79 13.93 -12.36
N LEU A 32 16.67 14.85 -11.98
CA LEU A 32 16.84 15.35 -10.62
C LEU A 32 15.53 15.91 -10.02
N TRP A 33 14.76 16.67 -10.79
CA TRP A 33 13.51 17.28 -10.32
C TRP A 33 12.43 16.23 -10.03
N VAL A 34 12.37 15.18 -10.86
CA VAL A 34 11.46 14.05 -10.65
C VAL A 34 11.83 13.30 -9.37
N MET A 35 13.12 13.10 -9.12
CA MET A 35 13.60 12.43 -7.91
C MET A 35 13.39 13.27 -6.64
N LEU A 36 13.63 14.60 -6.71
CA LEU A 36 13.40 15.52 -5.59
C LEU A 36 11.92 15.57 -5.22
N PHE A 37 11.04 15.76 -6.21
CA PHE A 37 9.60 15.81 -5.98
C PHE A 37 9.05 14.47 -5.46
N GLY A 38 9.50 13.35 -6.04
CA GLY A 38 9.13 12.02 -5.58
C GLY A 38 9.59 11.73 -4.15
N SER A 39 10.79 12.17 -3.76
CA SER A 39 11.30 12.02 -2.39
C SER A 39 10.53 12.88 -1.40
N LEU A 40 10.23 14.14 -1.75
CA LEU A 40 9.44 15.05 -0.92
C LEU A 40 8.03 14.50 -0.67
N LEU A 41 7.35 14.04 -1.74
CA LEU A 41 6.05 13.39 -1.61
C LEU A 41 6.11 12.09 -0.83
N GLY A 42 7.19 11.31 -0.99
CA GLY A 42 7.42 10.07 -0.23
C GLY A 42 7.57 10.30 1.28
N ILE A 43 8.18 11.42 1.70
CA ILE A 43 8.29 11.81 3.10
C ILE A 43 6.92 12.19 3.66
N VAL A 44 6.12 12.96 2.91
CA VAL A 44 4.79 13.44 3.37
C VAL A 44 3.74 12.32 3.37
N LEU A 45 3.66 11.53 2.31
CA LEU A 45 2.61 10.51 2.12
C LEU A 45 3.03 9.12 2.61
N GLY A 46 4.31 8.94 2.96
CA GLY A 46 4.86 7.68 3.43
C GLY A 46 4.70 6.55 2.40
N LYS A 47 4.38 5.34 2.88
CA LYS A 47 4.25 4.15 2.04
C LYS A 47 3.10 4.21 1.04
N THR A 48 2.16 5.11 1.24
CA THR A 48 1.08 5.39 0.29
C THR A 48 1.66 5.84 -1.04
N PHE A 49 2.72 6.65 -1.05
CA PHE A 49 3.39 7.10 -2.26
C PHE A 49 4.00 5.93 -3.05
N CYS A 50 4.77 5.07 -2.38
CA CYS A 50 5.39 3.89 -3.00
C CYS A 50 4.35 2.96 -3.64
N ARG A 51 3.15 2.88 -3.07
CA ARG A 51 2.10 1.99 -3.53
C ARG A 51 1.13 2.60 -4.52
N TRP A 52 0.94 3.93 -4.53
CA TRP A 52 -0.09 4.63 -5.30
C TRP A 52 0.44 5.57 -6.38
N ILE A 53 1.70 5.99 -6.29
CA ILE A 53 2.28 7.01 -7.18
C ILE A 53 3.58 6.51 -7.83
N CYS A 54 4.40 5.73 -7.12
CA CYS A 54 5.69 5.28 -7.65
C CYS A 54 5.54 4.28 -8.82
N PRO A 55 6.10 4.58 -10.02
CA PRO A 55 6.05 3.67 -11.16
C PRO A 55 6.85 2.39 -10.94
N MET A 56 7.97 2.46 -10.20
CA MET A 56 8.73 1.26 -9.81
C MET A 56 7.93 0.33 -8.90
N GLY A 57 7.12 0.89 -7.99
CA GLY A 57 6.23 0.11 -7.15
C GLY A 57 5.19 -0.69 -7.94
N PHE A 58 4.73 -0.15 -9.08
CA PHE A 58 3.84 -0.85 -10.01
C PHE A 58 4.56 -2.02 -10.71
N VAL A 59 5.78 -1.84 -11.20
CA VAL A 59 6.54 -2.90 -11.87
C VAL A 59 6.81 -4.06 -10.92
N ILE A 60 7.36 -3.77 -9.73
CA ILE A 60 7.75 -4.80 -8.77
C ILE A 60 6.51 -5.55 -8.25
N CYS A 61 5.47 -4.84 -7.81
CA CYS A 61 4.29 -5.51 -7.25
C CYS A 61 3.27 -6.00 -8.28
N GLY A 62 3.34 -5.51 -9.52
CA GLY A 62 2.49 -5.91 -10.65
C GLY A 62 2.93 -7.25 -11.23
N PHE A 63 4.22 -7.42 -11.51
CA PHE A 63 4.79 -8.67 -12.00
C PHE A 63 4.83 -9.76 -10.92
N MET A 64 5.06 -9.41 -9.66
CA MET A 64 5.19 -10.39 -8.56
C MET A 64 3.86 -10.86 -7.97
N GLY A 65 2.71 -10.53 -8.58
CA GLY A 65 1.37 -10.77 -8.02
C GLY A 65 0.71 -12.12 -8.37
N GLY A 66 1.48 -13.17 -8.64
CA GLY A 66 0.99 -14.53 -8.91
C GLY A 66 0.63 -15.33 -7.64
N VAL A 67 0.57 -16.66 -7.73
CA VAL A 67 0.24 -17.58 -6.62
C VAL A 67 1.14 -17.42 -5.38
N ASP A 68 2.40 -17.00 -5.56
CA ASP A 68 3.32 -16.64 -4.45
C ASP A 68 3.27 -15.15 -4.05
N GLY A 69 2.27 -14.43 -4.54
CA GLY A 69 2.25 -12.96 -4.53
C GLY A 69 2.09 -12.33 -3.15
N ALA A 70 1.59 -13.10 -2.17
CA ALA A 70 1.61 -12.69 -0.77
C ALA A 70 3.03 -12.75 -0.19
N ALA A 71 3.73 -13.89 -0.37
CA ALA A 71 5.10 -14.10 0.10
C ALA A 71 6.09 -13.11 -0.53
N LYS A 72 6.02 -12.95 -1.86
CA LYS A 72 6.85 -12.00 -2.61
C LYS A 72 6.62 -10.55 -2.17
N LYS A 73 5.36 -10.18 -1.89
CA LYS A 73 5.01 -8.82 -1.43
C LYS A 73 5.43 -8.60 0.03
N TYR A 74 5.34 -9.63 0.88
CA TYR A 74 5.87 -9.60 2.24
C TYR A 74 7.39 -9.41 2.24
N GLN A 75 8.13 -10.25 1.50
CA GLN A 75 9.58 -10.14 1.38
C GLN A 75 10.02 -8.79 0.81
N TYR A 76 9.35 -8.25 -0.21
CA TYR A 76 9.70 -6.94 -0.77
C TYR A 76 9.52 -5.80 0.24
N HIS A 77 8.46 -5.78 1.05
CA HIS A 77 8.29 -4.72 2.04
C HIS A 77 9.07 -4.97 3.34
N LYS A 78 9.63 -6.17 3.51
CA LYS A 78 10.51 -6.53 4.63
C LYS A 78 12.00 -6.29 4.29
N ILE A 79 12.43 -6.64 3.07
CA ILE A 79 13.83 -6.68 2.63
C ILE A 79 14.12 -5.67 1.50
N GLY A 80 13.09 -5.15 0.82
CA GLY A 80 13.26 -4.34 -0.38
C GLY A 80 13.74 -2.90 -0.16
N CYS A 81 13.82 -2.16 -1.28
CA CYS A 81 14.33 -0.79 -1.50
C CYS A 81 14.59 0.06 -0.23
N PRO A 82 15.77 0.72 -0.09
CA PRO A 82 16.09 1.60 1.05
C PRO A 82 15.03 2.67 1.35
N ILE A 83 14.35 3.16 0.30
CA ILE A 83 13.25 4.14 0.41
C ILE A 83 12.04 3.54 1.14
N ALA A 84 11.77 2.23 0.97
CA ALA A 84 10.71 1.53 1.67
C ALA A 84 11.00 1.36 3.17
N TRP A 85 12.28 1.28 3.57
CA TRP A 85 12.70 1.25 4.97
C TRP A 85 12.56 2.62 5.64
N ILE A 86 13.04 3.69 4.99
CA ILE A 86 12.90 5.08 5.50
C ILE A 86 11.42 5.44 5.60
N SER A 87 10.64 5.17 4.56
CA SER A 87 9.19 5.36 4.55
C SER A 87 8.47 4.41 5.53
N GLY A 88 9.07 3.26 5.83
CA GLY A 88 8.61 2.36 6.85
C GLY A 88 8.72 2.95 8.23
N PHE A 89 9.89 3.42 8.62
CA PHE A 89 10.06 4.11 9.89
C PHE A 89 9.01 5.23 10.09
N LEU A 90 8.71 5.97 9.02
CA LEU A 90 7.67 7.00 9.00
C LEU A 90 6.22 6.46 8.93
N ASN A 91 5.99 5.17 8.69
CA ASN A 91 4.66 4.56 8.66
C ASN A 91 3.93 4.62 10.01
N ARG A 92 4.66 4.65 11.13
CA ARG A 92 4.07 4.89 12.46
C ARG A 92 3.47 6.29 12.57
N PHE A 93 4.02 7.25 11.83
CA PHE A 93 3.59 8.65 11.75
C PHE A 93 2.78 8.94 10.49
N SER A 94 2.45 7.93 9.68
CA SER A 94 1.63 8.10 8.48
C SER A 94 0.27 8.64 8.89
N ILE A 95 -0.08 9.81 8.34
CA ILE A 95 -1.38 10.45 8.51
C ILE A 95 -2.49 9.48 8.07
N PHE A 96 -2.33 8.86 6.90
CA PHE A 96 -3.35 7.97 6.36
C PHE A 96 -3.23 6.55 6.90
N GLN A 97 -4.21 6.13 7.70
CA GLN A 97 -4.23 4.83 8.36
C GLN A 97 -5.51 4.04 8.06
N VAL A 98 -5.40 2.72 8.18
CA VAL A 98 -6.55 1.83 8.10
C VAL A 98 -7.14 1.76 9.51
N ARG A 99 -8.37 2.25 9.69
CA ARG A 99 -9.07 2.21 10.97
C ARG A 99 -10.28 1.29 10.88
N ARG A 100 -10.45 0.44 11.89
CA ARG A 100 -11.63 -0.41 12.07
C ARG A 100 -12.69 0.33 12.89
N LYS A 101 -13.95 0.23 12.45
CA LYS A 101 -15.13 0.53 13.25
C LYS A 101 -15.71 -0.77 13.80
N GLU A 102 -15.65 -0.95 15.11
CA GLU A 102 -16.12 -2.16 15.79
C GLU A 102 -17.63 -2.37 15.63
N SER A 103 -18.42 -1.30 15.70
CA SER A 103 -19.88 -1.35 15.55
C SER A 103 -20.38 -1.92 14.22
N LEU A 104 -19.56 -1.87 13.16
CA LEU A 104 -19.89 -2.40 11.84
C LEU A 104 -19.23 -3.74 11.54
N CYS A 105 -18.39 -4.25 12.45
CA CYS A 105 -17.62 -5.46 12.21
C CYS A 105 -18.38 -6.71 12.67
N VAL A 106 -18.56 -7.65 11.75
CA VAL A 106 -19.19 -8.96 12.02
C VAL A 106 -18.16 -10.09 12.20
N SER A 107 -16.89 -9.75 12.45
CA SER A 107 -15.80 -10.71 12.71
C SER A 107 -15.64 -11.85 11.68
N CYS A 108 -15.98 -11.60 10.41
CA CYS A 108 -15.96 -12.62 9.35
C CYS A 108 -14.56 -13.05 8.85
N GLY A 109 -13.48 -12.41 9.27
CA GLY A 109 -12.09 -12.77 8.93
C GLY A 109 -11.64 -12.57 7.48
N LYS A 110 -12.50 -12.08 6.56
CA LYS A 110 -12.15 -11.86 5.14
C LYS A 110 -11.01 -10.86 4.93
N CYS A 111 -10.85 -9.90 5.85
CA CYS A 111 -9.79 -8.90 5.79
C CYS A 111 -8.39 -9.50 6.06
N ASP A 112 -8.28 -10.44 7.00
CA ASP A 112 -7.02 -11.14 7.29
C ASP A 112 -6.63 -12.08 6.14
N LYS A 113 -7.60 -12.79 5.55
CA LYS A 113 -7.33 -13.62 4.36
C LYS A 113 -6.83 -12.80 3.16
N ALA A 114 -7.26 -11.55 3.04
CA ALA A 114 -6.83 -10.64 1.97
C ALA A 114 -5.51 -9.91 2.30
N CYS A 115 -5.09 -9.89 3.56
CA CYS A 115 -3.90 -9.19 4.00
C CYS A 115 -2.71 -10.15 4.00
N TYR A 116 -1.75 -9.91 3.10
CA TYR A 116 -0.54 -10.72 3.02
C TYR A 116 0.33 -10.66 4.29
N ILE A 117 0.12 -9.72 5.22
CA ILE A 117 0.90 -9.65 6.45
C ILE A 117 0.39 -10.67 7.46
N THR A 118 -0.93 -10.75 7.63
CA THR A 118 -1.57 -11.68 8.58
C THR A 118 -1.44 -13.14 8.14
N GLU A 119 -1.03 -13.39 6.90
CA GLU A 119 -0.69 -14.71 6.40
C GLU A 119 0.68 -15.20 6.89
N PHE A 120 1.66 -14.30 7.12
CA PHE A 120 3.01 -14.65 7.60
C PHE A 120 3.28 -14.25 9.05
N GLU A 121 2.43 -13.43 9.65
CA GLU A 121 2.60 -12.90 11.00
C GLU A 121 1.33 -13.12 11.82
N GLU A 122 1.31 -14.21 12.58
CA GLU A 122 0.14 -14.63 13.38
C GLU A 122 -0.16 -13.70 14.56
N SER A 123 0.82 -12.91 15.00
CA SER A 123 0.65 -11.88 16.04
C SER A 123 -0.24 -10.71 15.59
N CYS A 124 -0.49 -10.59 14.27
CA CYS A 124 -1.31 -9.54 13.70
C CYS A 124 -2.72 -10.02 13.31
N SER A 125 -3.72 -9.16 13.48
CA SER A 125 -5.07 -9.36 12.93
C SER A 125 -5.80 -8.03 12.80
N LEU A 126 -6.60 -7.88 11.76
CA LEU A 126 -7.49 -6.72 11.58
C LEU A 126 -8.83 -6.90 12.29
N TYR A 127 -9.15 -8.12 12.75
CA TYR A 127 -10.45 -8.39 13.35
C TYR A 127 -10.47 -8.95 14.76
N LYS A 128 -9.41 -9.59 15.22
CA LYS A 128 -9.32 -10.09 16.60
C LYS A 128 -8.86 -8.98 17.54
N GLU A 129 -9.53 -8.88 18.68
CA GLU A 129 -9.09 -8.03 19.79
C GLU A 129 -7.83 -8.63 20.44
N GLY A 130 -6.93 -7.77 20.92
CA GLY A 130 -5.67 -8.19 21.56
C GLY A 130 -4.52 -8.55 20.61
N LYS A 131 -4.74 -8.53 19.28
CA LYS A 131 -3.67 -8.70 18.29
C LYS A 131 -3.21 -7.35 17.74
N ALA A 132 -1.96 -7.30 17.28
CA ALA A 132 -1.38 -6.09 16.70
C ALA A 132 -2.05 -5.76 15.35
N ASP A 133 -2.27 -4.47 15.08
CA ASP A 133 -2.81 -4.06 13.78
C ASP A 133 -1.74 -4.22 12.67
N PRO A 134 -1.96 -5.08 11.66
CA PRO A 134 -1.02 -5.22 10.55
C PRO A 134 -0.84 -3.93 9.74
N SER A 135 -1.77 -2.97 9.83
CA SER A 135 -1.65 -1.66 9.19
C SER A 135 -0.50 -0.83 9.78
N MET A 136 -0.15 -1.06 11.05
CA MET A 136 0.95 -0.40 11.75
C MET A 136 2.29 -1.12 11.53
N SER A 137 2.27 -2.35 10.99
CA SER A 137 3.48 -3.09 10.67
C SER A 137 4.34 -2.36 9.64
N GLN A 138 5.65 -2.50 9.83
CA GLN A 138 6.65 -1.98 8.91
C GLN A 138 6.59 -2.61 7.52
N THR A 139 5.89 -3.72 7.38
CA THR A 139 5.73 -4.41 6.10
C THR A 139 4.44 -4.00 5.38
N CYS A 140 3.59 -3.15 5.98
CA CYS A 140 2.33 -2.74 5.37
C CYS A 140 2.52 -1.80 4.18
N SER A 141 2.16 -2.28 2.99
CA SER A 141 2.26 -1.55 1.74
C SER A 141 1.12 -0.56 1.49
N ARG A 142 0.15 -0.41 2.41
CA ARG A 142 -1.07 0.38 2.20
C ARG A 142 -1.79 0.02 0.89
N CYS A 143 -1.81 -1.28 0.56
CA CYS A 143 -2.48 -1.80 -0.61
C CYS A 143 -4.02 -1.85 -0.48
N LEU A 144 -4.59 -1.59 0.69
CA LEU A 144 -6.04 -1.50 0.94
C LEU A 144 -6.87 -2.71 0.45
N GLU A 145 -6.26 -3.88 0.22
CA GLU A 145 -7.01 -5.08 -0.19
C GLU A 145 -7.94 -5.55 0.93
N CYS A 146 -7.54 -5.39 2.18
CA CYS A 146 -8.38 -5.63 3.35
C CYS A 146 -9.63 -4.72 3.39
N VAL A 147 -9.48 -3.43 3.02
CA VAL A 147 -10.60 -2.48 2.92
C VAL A 147 -11.55 -2.87 1.79
N LYS A 148 -11.01 -3.35 0.66
CA LYS A 148 -11.81 -3.85 -0.47
C LYS A 148 -12.56 -5.13 -0.12
N ALA A 149 -11.90 -6.08 0.55
CA ALA A 149 -12.47 -7.37 0.94
C ALA A 149 -13.55 -7.26 2.03
N CYS A 150 -13.58 -6.16 2.79
CA CYS A 150 -14.57 -5.96 3.84
C CYS A 150 -15.99 -5.80 3.24
N PRO A 151 -16.95 -6.70 3.59
CA PRO A 151 -18.32 -6.63 3.07
C PRO A 151 -19.13 -5.50 3.73
N THR A 152 -18.95 -5.28 5.03
CA THR A 152 -19.72 -4.30 5.83
C THR A 152 -19.13 -2.89 5.80
N GLY A 153 -17.94 -2.70 5.21
CA GLY A 153 -17.25 -1.41 5.22
C GLY A 153 -16.74 -0.98 6.59
N SER A 154 -16.53 -1.92 7.51
CA SER A 154 -15.98 -1.64 8.85
C SER A 154 -14.55 -1.08 8.81
N LEU A 155 -13.77 -1.41 7.77
CA LEU A 155 -12.43 -0.88 7.56
C LEU A 155 -12.48 0.36 6.69
N THR A 156 -11.88 1.44 7.17
CA THR A 156 -11.81 2.73 6.47
C THR A 156 -10.38 3.20 6.34
N TYR A 157 -10.08 3.98 5.29
CA TYR A 157 -8.77 4.59 5.07
C TYR A 157 -8.94 6.10 5.11
N LYS A 158 -8.47 6.72 6.19
CA LYS A 158 -8.64 8.16 6.48
C LYS A 158 -7.35 8.71 7.10
N PRO A 159 -7.13 10.04 6.99
CA PRO A 159 -6.11 10.73 7.79
C PRO A 159 -6.38 10.60 9.29
#